data_AF-A0A851GNP0-F1
#
_entry.id   AF-A0A851GNP0-F1
#
_cell.length_a   1.000
_cell.length_b   1.000
_cell.length_c   1.000
_cell.angle_alpha   90.00
_cell.angle_beta   90.00
_cell.angle_gamma   90.00
#
_symmetry.space_group_name_H-M   'P 1'
#
loop_
_entity.id
_entity.type
_entity.pdbx_description
1 polymer ?
#
loop_
_entity_poly.entity_id
_entity_poly.type
_entity_poly.pdbx_seq_one_letter_code
_entity_poly.pdbx_strand_id
1 'polypeptide(L)'
;MGGPSVEERQASIASEPKGNFFYGRRYYVEKTRFWGYLRKPGQSAKNAKLVIINESSKRTPDRLPENGPAGRRYGFDQNYEYRLYGHYTGEQVYEVNSNQFLPEFKLTRYEVVNKNPGWLFSPNDHYNPQSITLIPR
;
A
#
# COMPACT_ATOMS: atom_id res chain seq x y z
N MET A 1 15.98 7.16 12.47
CA MET A 1 14.80 6.50 11.87
C MET A 1 14.86 5.04 12.23
N GLY A 2 13.99 4.62 13.14
CA GLY A 2 13.89 3.24 13.60
C GLY A 2 12.97 2.44 12.69
N GLY A 3 13.17 1.13 12.69
CA GLY A 3 12.40 0.15 11.95
C GLY A 3 12.97 -1.23 12.28
N PRO A 4 12.25 -2.31 12.00
CA PRO A 4 12.79 -3.64 12.21
C PRO A 4 14.08 -3.82 11.40
N SER A 5 14.99 -4.65 11.90
CA SER A 5 16.07 -5.17 11.07
C SER A 5 15.50 -5.94 9.87
N VAL A 6 16.32 -6.16 8.85
CA VAL A 6 15.89 -6.93 7.67
C VAL A 6 15.45 -8.34 8.10
N GLU A 7 16.17 -8.94 9.04
CA GLU A 7 15.88 -10.27 9.59
C GLU A 7 14.58 -10.28 10.39
N GLU A 8 14.36 -9.29 11.27
CA GLU A 8 13.12 -9.14 12.03
C GLU A 8 11.92 -8.97 11.11
N ARG A 9 12.06 -8.18 10.04
CA ARG A 9 10.98 -8.00 9.05
C ARG A 9 10.70 -9.29 8.29
N GLN A 10 11.73 -10.03 7.87
CA GLN A 10 11.56 -11.30 7.18
C GLN A 10 10.89 -12.34 8.09
N ALA A 11 11.33 -12.44 9.34
CA ALA A 11 10.72 -13.33 10.33
C ALA A 11 9.26 -12.94 10.61
N SER A 12 8.98 -11.64 10.76
CA SER A 12 7.62 -11.13 10.92
C SER A 12 6.73 -11.51 9.73
N ILE A 13 7.19 -11.28 8.49
CA ILE A 13 6.46 -11.66 7.27
C ILE A 13 6.22 -13.18 7.23
N ALA A 14 7.22 -14.00 7.56
CA ALA A 14 7.09 -15.45 7.57
C ALA A 14 6.07 -15.95 8.62
N SER A 15 5.94 -15.23 9.74
CA SER A 15 5.00 -15.53 10.82
C SER A 15 3.59 -14.98 10.61
N GLU A 16 3.32 -14.28 9.51
CA GLU A 16 2.03 -13.66 9.26
C GLU A 16 0.88 -14.67 9.27
N PRO A 17 -0.26 -14.33 9.91
CA PRO A 17 -1.48 -15.08 9.72
C PRO A 17 -1.81 -15.19 8.23
N LYS A 18 -2.03 -16.42 7.78
CA LYS A 18 -2.44 -16.73 6.42
C LYS A 18 -3.97 -16.60 6.30
N GLY A 19 -4.46 -16.32 5.11
CA GLY A 19 -5.89 -16.23 4.85
C GLY A 19 -6.22 -15.67 3.48
N ASN A 20 -7.51 -15.51 3.22
CA ASN A 20 -8.02 -14.93 1.97
C ASN A 20 -8.07 -13.39 2.04
N PHE A 21 -6.88 -12.79 2.12
CA PHE A 21 -6.68 -11.34 2.13
C PHE A 21 -5.27 -11.02 1.63
N PHE A 22 -4.99 -9.73 1.46
CA PHE A 22 -3.68 -9.20 1.09
C PHE A 22 -3.17 -8.30 2.19
N TYR A 23 -1.86 -8.32 2.45
CA TYR A 23 -1.23 -7.24 3.20
C TYR A 23 -1.00 -6.07 2.26
N GLY A 24 -1.57 -4.93 2.61
CA GLY A 24 -1.44 -3.68 1.88
C GLY A 24 -0.60 -2.68 2.67
N ARG A 25 0.37 -2.06 2.02
CA ARG A 25 1.11 -0.91 2.56
C ARG A 25 0.73 0.32 1.74
N ARG A 26 0.12 1.31 2.41
CA ARG A 26 -0.24 2.57 1.77
C ARG A 26 1.02 3.24 1.23
N TYR A 27 0.97 3.67 -0.02
CA TYR A 27 2.00 4.51 -0.61
C TYR A 27 1.37 5.67 -1.36
N TYR A 28 1.44 6.85 -0.77
CA TYR A 28 0.86 8.08 -1.23
C TYR A 28 1.91 8.94 -1.91
N VAL A 29 1.65 9.27 -3.17
CA VAL A 29 2.35 10.33 -3.91
C VAL A 29 1.28 11.31 -4.37
N GLU A 30 1.58 12.60 -4.26
CA GLU A 30 0.67 13.67 -4.65
C GLU A 30 0.23 13.50 -6.10
N LYS A 31 -1.05 13.79 -6.35
CA LYS A 31 -1.72 13.73 -7.67
C LYS A 31 -1.86 12.34 -8.29
N THR A 32 -1.12 11.32 -7.84
CA THR A 32 -1.30 9.95 -8.35
C THR A 32 -2.61 9.33 -7.86
N ARG A 33 -3.07 8.29 -8.58
CA ARG A 33 -4.29 7.54 -8.25
C ARG A 33 -4.07 6.08 -7.87
N PHE A 34 -2.82 5.61 -7.89
CA PHE A 34 -2.50 4.35 -7.24
C PHE A 34 -2.67 4.48 -5.72
N TRP A 35 -3.00 3.37 -5.08
CA TRP A 35 -3.19 3.33 -3.63
C TRP A 35 -1.94 2.87 -2.88
N GLY A 36 -1.24 1.86 -3.40
CA GLY A 36 -0.06 1.34 -2.72
C GLY A 36 0.23 -0.09 -3.06
N TYR A 37 1.03 -0.74 -2.22
CA TYR A 37 1.61 -2.04 -2.51
C TYR A 37 0.83 -3.16 -1.83
N LEU A 38 0.39 -4.16 -2.61
CA LEU A 38 -0.29 -5.36 -2.12
C LEU A 38 0.55 -6.62 -2.30
N ARG A 39 0.54 -7.50 -1.30
CA ARG A 39 1.14 -8.83 -1.36
C ARG A 39 0.30 -9.86 -0.61
N LYS A 40 0.49 -11.13 -0.96
CA LYS A 40 -0.12 -12.24 -0.20
C LYS A 40 0.58 -12.40 1.16
N PRO A 41 -0.10 -12.95 2.18
CA PRO A 41 0.52 -13.34 3.44
C PRO A 41 1.76 -14.22 3.24
N GLY A 42 2.84 -13.94 3.97
CA GLY A 42 4.10 -14.67 3.86
C GLY A 42 4.91 -14.40 2.59
N GLN A 43 4.38 -13.63 1.64
CA GLN A 43 5.12 -13.21 0.46
C GLN A 43 6.09 -12.09 0.82
N SER A 44 7.31 -12.11 0.26
CA SER A 44 8.28 -11.03 0.42
C SER A 44 7.69 -9.66 0.02
N ALA A 45 8.04 -8.61 0.76
CA ALA A 45 7.69 -7.24 0.44
C ALA A 45 8.14 -6.82 -0.96
N LYS A 46 9.26 -7.37 -1.45
CA LYS A 46 9.79 -7.09 -2.79
C LYS A 46 8.87 -7.57 -3.92
N ASN A 47 8.01 -8.54 -3.66
CA ASN A 47 7.06 -9.07 -4.64
C ASN A 47 5.69 -8.38 -4.56
N ALA A 48 5.56 -7.32 -3.77
CA ALA A 48 4.33 -6.56 -3.68
C ALA A 48 4.08 -5.79 -4.98
N LYS A 49 2.81 -5.70 -5.38
CA LYS A 49 2.40 -5.00 -6.61
C LYS A 49 1.81 -3.64 -6.25
N LEU A 50 2.22 -2.60 -6.96
CA LEU A 50 1.56 -1.30 -6.90
C LEU A 50 0.19 -1.42 -7.58
N VAL A 51 -0.89 -0.99 -6.92
CA VAL A 51 -2.26 -1.19 -7.42
C VAL A 51 -3.07 0.09 -7.51
N ILE A 52 -4.05 0.08 -8.41
CA ILE A 52 -5.21 0.98 -8.33
C ILE A 52 -6.35 0.21 -7.65
N ILE A 53 -7.00 0.85 -6.68
CA ILE A 53 -8.16 0.26 -6.00
C ILE A 53 -9.43 0.63 -6.75
N ASN A 54 -10.18 -0.40 -7.17
CA ASN A 54 -11.55 -0.24 -7.62
C ASN A 54 -12.47 -0.10 -6.40
N GLU A 55 -13.01 1.11 -6.22
CA GLU A 55 -13.85 1.48 -5.09
C GLU A 55 -15.36 1.27 -5.32
N SER A 56 -15.76 0.59 -6.41
CA SER A 56 -17.17 0.37 -6.75
C SER A 56 -17.97 -0.34 -5.65
N SER A 57 -17.30 -1.13 -4.79
CA SER A 57 -17.92 -1.83 -3.67
C SER A 57 -17.55 -1.24 -2.30
N LYS A 58 -16.31 -0.78 -2.14
CA LYS A 58 -15.81 -0.23 -0.88
C LYS A 58 -14.77 0.86 -1.14
N ARG A 59 -14.95 2.02 -0.51
CA ARG A 59 -13.97 3.11 -0.54
C ARG A 59 -12.70 2.76 0.24
N THR A 60 -11.56 3.29 -0.17
CA THR A 60 -10.29 3.13 0.55
C THR A 60 -10.33 3.87 1.91
N PRO A 61 -9.48 3.49 2.87
CA PRO A 61 -9.44 4.09 4.21
C PRO A 61 -9.18 5.61 4.20
N ASP A 62 -8.44 6.07 3.19
CA ASP A 62 -7.91 7.41 3.06
C ASP A 62 -8.74 8.33 2.15
N ARG A 63 -9.94 7.89 1.77
CA ARG A 63 -10.85 8.59 0.86
C ARG A 63 -11.47 9.85 1.49
N LEU A 64 -10.62 10.84 1.75
CA LEU A 64 -10.92 12.16 2.28
C LEU A 64 -10.69 13.23 1.20
N PRO A 65 -11.16 14.48 1.41
CA PRO A 65 -10.85 15.59 0.51
C PRO A 65 -9.34 15.82 0.39
N GLU A 66 -8.86 16.12 -0.83
CA GLU A 66 -7.43 16.43 -1.06
C GLU A 66 -7.01 17.73 -0.35
N ASN A 67 -7.89 18.73 -0.35
CA ASN A 67 -7.65 20.04 0.29
C ASN A 67 -8.04 20.09 1.77
N GLY A 68 -8.15 18.93 2.43
CA GLY A 68 -8.52 18.84 3.85
C GLY A 68 -7.41 19.32 4.81
N PRO A 69 -7.74 19.54 6.10
CA PRO A 69 -6.73 19.87 7.11
C PRO A 69 -5.71 18.73 7.27
N ALA A 70 -4.51 19.06 7.78
CA ALA A 70 -3.46 18.06 7.99
C ALA A 70 -3.97 16.93 8.90
N GLY A 71 -3.61 15.68 8.57
CA GLY A 71 -4.10 14.48 9.28
C GLY A 71 -5.56 14.11 8.99
N ARG A 72 -6.29 14.90 8.20
CA ARG A 72 -7.67 14.61 7.75
C ARG A 72 -7.86 14.94 6.27
N ARG A 73 -6.85 14.62 5.47
CA ARG A 73 -6.85 14.77 4.00
C ARG A 73 -6.49 13.45 3.32
N TYR A 74 -6.73 13.37 2.02
CA TYR A 74 -6.33 12.22 1.21
C TYR A 74 -4.86 11.84 1.46
N GLY A 75 -4.57 10.54 1.63
CA GLY A 75 -3.21 10.05 1.90
C GLY A 75 -2.68 10.29 3.33
N PHE A 76 -3.54 10.64 4.30
CA PHE A 76 -3.11 10.86 5.70
C PHE A 76 -2.44 9.63 6.34
N ASP A 77 -2.71 8.45 5.81
CA ASP A 77 -2.33 7.14 6.32
C ASP A 77 -1.09 6.59 5.61
N GLN A 78 -0.22 7.48 5.10
CA GLN A 78 1.00 7.09 4.43
C GLN A 78 1.73 6.01 5.22
N ASN A 79 2.05 4.92 4.53
CA ASN A 79 2.78 3.76 5.05
C ASN A 79 2.04 2.90 6.10
N TYR A 80 0.76 3.15 6.38
CA TYR A 80 -0.03 2.25 7.21
C TYR A 80 -0.11 0.86 6.57
N GLU A 81 -0.13 -0.17 7.42
CA GLU A 81 -0.32 -1.55 7.03
C GLU A 81 -1.76 -1.98 7.27
N TYR A 82 -2.34 -2.63 6.27
CA TYR A 82 -3.72 -3.08 6.25
C TYR A 82 -3.80 -4.56 5.86
N ARG A 83 -4.83 -5.24 6.34
CA ARG A 83 -5.39 -6.40 5.64
C ARG A 83 -6.46 -5.91 4.70
N LEU A 84 -6.33 -6.18 3.41
CA LEU A 84 -7.32 -5.89 2.39
C LEU A 84 -7.98 -7.18 1.91
N TYR A 85 -9.30 -7.18 1.92
CA TYR A 85 -10.12 -8.26 1.39
C TYR A 85 -10.67 -7.82 0.04
N GLY A 86 -10.61 -8.72 -0.93
CA GLY A 86 -10.92 -8.41 -2.31
C GLY A 86 -10.21 -9.35 -3.27
N HIS A 87 -10.16 -8.96 -4.53
CA HIS A 87 -9.47 -9.72 -5.58
C HIS A 87 -8.94 -8.78 -6.66
N TYR A 88 -7.90 -9.23 -7.37
CA TYR A 88 -7.51 -8.62 -8.62
C TYR A 88 -8.56 -8.92 -9.68
N THR A 89 -8.99 -7.91 -10.43
CA THR A 89 -10.03 -8.08 -11.47
C THR A 89 -9.49 -8.72 -12.75
N GLY A 90 -8.16 -8.67 -12.94
CA GLY A 90 -7.48 -9.08 -14.17
C GLY A 90 -7.22 -7.90 -15.13
N GLU A 91 -7.86 -6.77 -14.88
CA GLU A 91 -7.70 -5.55 -15.67
C GLU A 91 -6.45 -4.75 -15.28
N GLN A 92 -5.99 -3.94 -16.23
CA GLN A 92 -4.90 -2.98 -16.05
C GLN A 92 -5.45 -1.57 -16.24
N VAL A 93 -5.10 -0.66 -15.35
CA VAL A 93 -5.54 0.74 -15.39
C VAL A 93 -4.34 1.64 -15.62
N TYR A 94 -4.47 2.54 -16.59
CA TYR A 94 -3.46 3.56 -16.85
C TYR A 94 -3.55 4.69 -15.82
N GLU A 95 -2.47 4.88 -15.05
CA GLU A 95 -2.34 5.99 -14.11
C GLU A 95 -1.50 7.09 -14.75
N VAL A 96 -2.17 8.17 -15.16
CA VAL A 96 -1.57 9.23 -15.98
C VAL A 96 -0.42 9.96 -15.29
N ASN A 97 -0.45 10.15 -13.96
CA ASN A 97 0.55 10.96 -13.26
C ASN A 97 1.87 10.22 -13.03
N SER A 98 1.81 8.90 -12.90
CA SER A 98 2.96 8.01 -12.80
C SER A 98 3.37 7.39 -14.14
N ASN A 99 2.53 7.54 -15.17
CA ASN A 99 2.69 6.96 -16.49
C ASN A 99 2.88 5.42 -16.45
N GLN A 100 2.09 4.73 -15.63
CA GLN A 100 2.16 3.29 -15.45
C GLN A 100 0.82 2.61 -15.72
N PHE A 101 0.86 1.40 -16.29
CA PHE A 101 -0.28 0.48 -16.28
C PHE A 101 -0.20 -0.40 -15.03
N LEU A 102 -1.18 -0.25 -14.15
CA LEU A 102 -1.19 -0.89 -12.84
C LEU A 102 -2.37 -1.86 -12.71
N PRO A 103 -2.18 -2.99 -12.02
CA PRO A 103 -3.25 -3.95 -11.80
C PRO A 103 -4.36 -3.35 -10.95
N GLU A 104 -5.60 -3.61 -11.36
CA GLU A 104 -6.79 -3.20 -10.63
C GLU A 104 -7.14 -4.22 -9.53
N PHE A 105 -7.41 -3.72 -8.33
CA PHE A 105 -7.84 -4.53 -7.20
C PHE A 105 -9.20 -4.06 -6.68
N LYS A 106 -10.21 -4.96 -6.69
CA LYS A 106 -11.55 -4.68 -6.18
C LYS A 106 -11.62 -4.91 -4.68
N LEU A 107 -11.73 -3.81 -3.93
CA LEU A 107 -11.79 -3.82 -2.47
C LEU A 107 -13.20 -4.12 -1.96
N THR A 108 -13.31 -4.99 -0.95
CA THR A 108 -14.59 -5.33 -0.31
C THR A 108 -14.57 -5.04 1.19
N ARG A 109 -13.42 -5.20 1.86
CA ARG A 109 -13.22 -4.89 3.28
C ARG A 109 -11.76 -4.57 3.56
N TYR A 110 -11.49 -3.82 4.62
CA TYR A 110 -10.13 -3.64 5.12
C TYR A 110 -10.10 -3.59 6.65
N GLU A 111 -8.92 -3.87 7.20
CA GLU A 111 -8.60 -3.75 8.63
C GLU A 111 -7.22 -3.13 8.79
N VAL A 112 -7.08 -2.17 9.70
CA VAL A 112 -5.77 -1.58 10.03
C VAL A 112 -5.00 -2.59 10.88
N VAL A 113 -3.78 -2.92 10.46
CA VAL A 113 -2.88 -3.83 11.18
C VAL A 113 -1.88 -3.05 12.01
N ASN A 114 -1.20 -2.09 11.38
CA ASN A 114 -0.13 -1.33 12.02
C ASN A 114 -0.03 0.06 11.40
N LYS A 115 -0.03 1.10 12.25
CA LYS A 115 0.10 2.49 11.81
C LYS A 115 1.56 2.93 11.64
N ASN A 116 2.51 2.22 12.23
CA ASN A 116 3.95 2.51 12.21
C ASN A 116 4.78 1.24 11.90
N PRO A 117 4.63 0.63 10.72
CA PRO A 117 5.30 -0.64 10.39
C PRO A 117 6.78 -0.52 9.96
N GLY A 118 7.39 0.66 10.07
CA GLY A 118 8.77 0.92 9.65
C GLY A 118 8.91 1.16 8.15
N TRP A 119 10.04 0.80 7.55
CA TRP A 119 10.28 0.92 6.11
C TRP A 119 9.38 -0.02 5.29
N LEU A 120 9.23 0.24 3.98
CA LEU A 120 8.29 -0.47 3.10
C LEU A 120 8.95 -1.65 2.37
N PHE A 121 10.16 -1.44 1.83
CA PHE A 121 10.99 -2.44 1.16
C PHE A 121 12.37 -2.63 1.79
N SER A 122 13.00 -1.55 2.26
CA SER A 122 14.35 -1.60 2.82
C SER A 122 14.63 -0.50 3.83
N PRO A 123 15.59 -0.67 4.75
CA PRO A 123 16.03 0.39 5.66
C PRO A 123 16.52 1.67 4.97
N ASN A 124 16.91 1.57 3.69
CA ASN A 124 17.38 2.69 2.87
C ASN A 124 16.25 3.39 2.10
N ASP A 125 15.00 3.02 2.35
CA ASP A 125 13.83 3.66 1.75
C ASP A 125 13.79 5.15 2.08
N HIS A 126 13.66 5.97 1.04
CA HIS A 126 13.47 7.41 1.19
C HIS A 126 12.12 7.80 0.59
N TYR A 127 11.18 8.21 1.43
CA TYR A 127 9.86 8.65 0.99
C TYR A 127 9.88 10.10 0.53
N ASN A 128 9.35 10.37 -0.67
CA ASN A 128 9.05 11.70 -1.16
C ASN A 128 7.56 11.76 -1.58
N PRO A 129 6.74 12.66 -1.01
CA PRO A 129 5.35 12.78 -1.41
C PRO A 129 5.17 13.31 -2.85
N GLN A 130 6.19 13.93 -3.44
CA GLN A 130 6.09 14.57 -4.77
C GLN A 130 6.59 13.68 -5.90
N SER A 131 7.25 12.55 -5.59
CA SER A 131 7.83 11.68 -6.61
C SER A 131 7.85 10.21 -6.18
N ILE A 132 7.88 9.32 -7.16
CA ILE A 132 7.90 7.89 -6.90
C ILE A 132 9.33 7.47 -6.56
N THR A 133 9.59 7.23 -5.28
CA THR A 133 10.91 6.81 -4.76
C THR A 133 10.91 5.43 -4.12
N LEU A 134 9.78 4.98 -3.56
CA LEU A 134 9.64 3.67 -2.94
C LEU A 134 9.32 2.64 -4.01
N ILE A 135 10.34 1.90 -4.46
CA ILE A 135 10.22 0.86 -5.50
C ILE A 135 10.86 -0.42 -4.97
N PRO A 136 10.21 -1.59 -5.12
CA PRO A 136 10.84 -2.85 -4.77
C PRO A 136 12.07 -3.10 -5.66
N ARG A 137 13.24 -3.33 -5.03
CA ARG A 137 14.51 -3.67 -5.69
C ARG A 137 14.98 -5.07 -5.30
#